data_AF-A0A2N5YK52-F1
#
_entry.id   AF-A0A2N5YK52-F1
#
_cell.length_a   1.000
_cell.length_b   1.000
_cell.length_c   1.000
_cell.angle_alpha   90.00
_cell.angle_beta   90.00
_cell.angle_gamma   90.00
#
_symmetry.space_group_name_H-M   'P 1'
#
loop_
_entity.id
_entity.type
_entity.pdbx_description
1 polymer ?
#
loop_
_entity_poly.entity_id
_entity_poly.type
_entity_poly.pdbx_seq_one_letter_code
_entity_poly.pdbx_strand_id
1 'polypeptide(L)' 'IFFGSRNNDSHRAYHAGMVYNNDNGKITLVHCVSGGVSIQPPEDTNTVYWMKKAIFIKKMVGEDLTENSNAKD' A
#
# COMPACT_ATOMS: atom_id res chain seq x y z
N ILE A 1 0.48 2.57 -0.62
CA ILE A 1 0.33 2.54 -2.09
C ILE A 1 -1.13 2.32 -2.41
N PHE A 2 -1.70 3.16 -3.27
CA PHE A 2 -3.06 2.99 -3.78
C PHE A 2 -2.99 2.45 -5.21
N PHE A 3 -3.76 1.40 -5.49
CA PHE A 3 -3.82 0.75 -6.79
C PHE A 3 -5.22 0.87 -7.39
N GLY A 4 -5.25 0.94 -8.72
CA GLY A 4 -6.51 0.89 -9.43
C GLY A 4 -6.39 1.17 -10.93
N SER A 5 -7.28 2.00 -11.46
CA SER A 5 -7.33 2.36 -12.88
C SER A 5 -7.16 3.86 -13.09
N ARG A 6 -6.59 4.21 -14.24
CA ARG A 6 -6.50 5.58 -14.75
C ARG A 6 -7.18 5.66 -16.11
N ASN A 7 -7.96 6.71 -16.34
CA ASN A 7 -8.40 7.13 -17.66
C ASN A 7 -8.03 8.61 -17.85
N ASN A 8 -8.34 9.18 -19.02
CA ASN A 8 -7.89 10.54 -19.39
C ASN A 8 -8.31 11.62 -18.37
N ASP A 9 -9.45 11.42 -17.68
CA ASP A 9 -10.05 12.45 -16.82
C ASP A 9 -10.11 12.06 -15.33
N SER A 10 -9.77 10.82 -14.96
CA SER A 10 -9.98 10.34 -13.59
C SER A 10 -9.04 9.23 -13.15
N HIS A 11 -8.85 9.18 -11.83
CA HIS A 11 -8.11 8.14 -11.14
C HIS A 11 -9.08 7.43 -10.18
N ARG A 12 -9.20 6.11 -10.28
CA ARG A 12 -10.06 5.31 -9.39
C ARG A 12 -9.22 4.28 -8.65
N ALA A 13 -8.97 4.54 -7.37
CA ALA A 13 -8.38 3.56 -6.46
C ALA A 13 -9.45 2.58 -5.96
N TYR A 14 -9.12 1.29 -5.95
CA TYR A 14 -9.97 0.23 -5.39
C TYR A 14 -9.19 -0.77 -4.54
N HIS A 15 -7.87 -0.61 -4.44
CA HIS A 15 -7.00 -1.46 -3.65
C HIS A 15 -5.92 -0.64 -2.96
N ALA A 16 -5.44 -1.12 -1.81
CA ALA A 16 -4.37 -0.48 -1.08
C ALA A 16 -3.37 -1.53 -0.56
N GLY A 17 -2.11 -1.11 -0.44
CA GLY A 17 -1.04 -1.91 0.16
C GLY A 17 0.04 -1.03 0.76
N MET A 18 0.90 -1.62 1.58
CA MET A 18 1.99 -0.95 2.28
C MET A 18 3.33 -1.44 1.73
N VAL A 19 4.29 -0.53 1.58
CA VAL A 19 5.67 -0.93 1.31
C VAL A 19 6.22 -1.54 2.59
N TYR A 20 6.53 -2.83 2.55
CA TYR A 20 7.16 -3.53 3.66
C TYR A 20 8.68 -3.34 3.63
N ASN A 21 9.26 -3.47 2.43
CA ASN A 21 10.67 -3.24 2.19
C ASN A 21 10.86 -2.60 0.81
N ASN A 22 11.93 -1.82 0.66
CA ASN A 22 12.37 -1.24 -0.60
C ASN A 22 13.89 -1.34 -0.70
N ASP A 23 14.38 -2.37 -1.37
CA ASP A 23 15.79 -2.56 -1.64
C ASP A 23 16.10 -2.16 -3.09
N ASN A 24 16.80 -1.05 -3.28
CA ASN A 24 17.19 -0.54 -4.60
C ASN A 24 16.02 -0.45 -5.61
N GLY A 25 14.84 -0.03 -5.15
CA GLY A 25 13.64 0.08 -5.98
C GLY A 25 12.84 -1.21 -6.10
N LYS A 26 13.32 -2.33 -5.55
CA LYS A 26 12.58 -3.60 -5.48
C LYS A 26 11.68 -3.57 -4.26
N ILE A 27 10.38 -3.40 -4.51
CA ILE A 27 9.38 -3.25 -3.45
C ILE A 27 8.84 -4.63 -3.03
N THR A 28 8.94 -4.93 -1.75
CA THR A 28 8.13 -5.95 -1.09
C THR A 28 6.83 -5.31 -0.60
N LEU A 29 5.70 -5.89 -0.97
CA LEU A 29 4.37 -5.36 -0.69
C LEU A 29 3.70 -6.15 0.43
N VAL A 30 3.12 -5.47 1.41
CA VAL A 30 2.13 -6.05 2.33
C VAL A 30 0.75 -5.54 1.94
N HIS A 31 -0.19 -6.44 1.69
CA HIS A 31 -1.57 -6.07 1.40
C HIS A 31 -2.53 -7.24 1.61
N CYS A 32 -3.83 -6.96 1.64
CA CYS A 32 -4.86 -8.00 1.68
C CYS A 32 -5.23 -8.40 0.26
N VAL A 33 -5.30 -9.69 -0.05
CA VAL A 33 -5.82 -10.24 -1.31
C VAL A 33 -6.99 -11.18 -0.99
N SER A 34 -7.57 -11.83 -1.99
CA SER A 34 -8.70 -12.77 -1.78
C SER A 34 -8.40 -13.89 -0.76
N GLY A 35 -7.13 -14.22 -0.53
CA GLY A 35 -6.68 -15.19 0.47
C GLY A 35 -6.29 -14.61 1.84
N GLY A 36 -6.56 -13.32 2.09
CA GLY A 36 -6.18 -12.61 3.31
C GLY A 36 -4.91 -11.78 3.16
N VAL A 37 -4.27 -11.46 4.30
CA VAL A 37 -3.05 -10.64 4.32
C VAL A 37 -1.86 -11.44 3.79
N SER A 38 -1.14 -10.85 2.85
CA SER A 38 0.02 -11.47 2.20
C SER A 38 1.19 -10.48 2.14
N ILE A 39 2.40 -11.03 2.28
CA ILE A 39 3.67 -10.34 2.02
C ILE A 39 4.18 -10.86 0.69
N GLN A 40 4.18 -10.01 -0.33
CA GLN A 40 4.54 -10.38 -1.68
C GLN A 40 5.92 -9.79 -2.03
N PRO A 41 6.92 -10.63 -2.34
CA PRO A 41 8.24 -10.17 -2.76
C PRO A 41 8.21 -9.55 -4.17
N PRO A 42 9.23 -8.78 -4.56
CA PRO A 42 9.25 -8.06 -5.83
C PRO A 42 9.16 -8.95 -7.07
N GLU A 43 9.64 -10.19 -6.98
CA GLU A 43 9.58 -11.21 -8.04
C GLU A 43 8.21 -11.91 -8.16
N ASP A 44 7.30 -11.74 -7.19
CA ASP A 44 5.96 -12.33 -7.25
C ASP A 44 5.13 -11.71 -8.37
N THR A 45 4.44 -12.55 -9.14
CA THR A 45 3.62 -12.12 -10.27
C THR A 45 2.48 -11.20 -9.85
N ASN A 46 1.95 -11.35 -8.63
CA ASN A 46 0.98 -10.44 -8.05
C ASN A 46 1.62 -9.09 -7.72
N THR A 47 2.83 -9.04 -7.16
CA THR A 47 3.54 -7.77 -6.92
C THR A 47 3.68 -7.01 -8.23
N VAL A 48 4.14 -7.68 -9.29
CA VAL A 48 4.25 -7.08 -10.63
C VAL A 48 2.90 -6.58 -11.14
N TYR A 49 1.84 -7.37 -10.99
CA TYR A 49 0.48 -7.01 -11.38
C TYR A 49 -0.01 -5.74 -10.66
N TRP A 50 0.18 -5.68 -9.34
CA TRP A 50 -0.26 -4.54 -8.54
C TRP A 50 0.57 -3.30 -8.80
N MET A 51 1.90 -3.44 -8.93
CA MET A 51 2.77 -2.29 -9.22
C MET A 51 2.44 -1.63 -10.56
N LYS A 52 2.01 -2.38 -11.58
CA LYS A 52 1.49 -1.80 -12.84
C LYS A 52 0.21 -0.98 -12.67
N LYS A 53 -0.53 -1.20 -11.60
CA LYS A 53 -1.78 -0.51 -11.25
C LYS A 53 -1.59 0.60 -10.22
N ALA A 54 -0.35 0.90 -9.83
CA ALA A 54 -0.06 1.92 -8.84
C ALA A 54 -0.52 3.30 -9.35
N ILE A 55 -1.37 3.95 -8.56
CA ILE A 55 -1.91 5.28 -8.88
C ILE A 55 -1.12 6.34 -8.13
N PHE A 56 -0.94 6.20 -6.83
CA PHE A 56 -0.10 7.10 -6.05
C PHE A 56 0.46 6.39 -4.82
N ILE A 57 1.64 6.86 -4.41
CA ILE A 57 2.30 6.46 -3.18
C ILE A 57 2.23 7.65 -2.23
N LYS A 58 1.51 7.49 -1.13
CA LYS A 58 1.48 8.47 -0.05
C LYS A 58 2.38 7.97 1.08
N LYS A 59 3.42 8.73 1.41
CA LYS A 59 4.15 8.57 2.68
C LYS A 59 3.26 9.14 3.77
N MET A 60 2.90 8.31 4.74
CA MET A 60 2.30 8.80 5.98
C MET A 60 3.45 9.33 6.84
N VAL A 61 3.38 10.61 7.19
CA VAL A 61 4.22 11.20 8.23
C VAL A 61 3.33 11.19 9.46
N GLY A 62 3.73 10.46 10.49
CA GLY A 62 2.97 10.50 11.74
C GLY A 62 3.05 11.91 12.32
N GLU A 63 1.91 12.52 12.60
CA GLU A 63 1.80 13.16 13.90
C GLU A 63 1.82 12.02 14.92
N ASP A 64 2.57 12.19 16.00
CA ASP A 64 2.82 11.18 17.02
C ASP A 64 1.54 10.39 17.34
N LEU A 65 1.51 9.10 16.97
CA LEU A 65 0.46 8.14 17.36
C LEU A 65 0.55 7.77 18.85
N THR A 66 1.20 8.60 19.67
CA THR A 66 1.42 8.44 21.11
C THR A 66 0.46 9.29 21.95
N GLU A 67 -0.58 9.88 21.36
CA GLU A 67 -1.72 10.34 22.18
C GLU A 67 -2.37 9.11 22.84
N ASN A 68 -1.83 8.79 24.02
CA ASN A 68 -2.57 8.18 25.11
C ASN A 68 -3.87 8.95 25.22
N SER A 69 -4.95 8.36 24.72
CA SER A 69 -6.26 8.64 25.25
C SER A 69 -6.20 8.25 26.72
N ASN A 70 -5.87 9.24 27.57
CA ASN A 70 -6.41 9.30 28.90
C ASN A 70 -7.94 9.25 28.74
N ALA A 71 -8.48 8.03 28.64
CA ALA A 71 -9.82 7.72 29.06
C ALA A 71 -9.84 8.05 30.55
N LYS A 72 -10.17 9.32 30.84
CA LYS A 72 -10.54 9.77 32.17
C LYS A 72 -11.89 9.15 32.50
N ASP A 73 -11.88 8.43 33.62
CA ASP A 73 -12.95 8.03 34.54
C ASP A 73 -14.23 7.42 33.97
#